data_AF-A0A0P1G914-F1
#
_entry.id   AF-A0A0P1G914-F1
#
_cell.length_a   1.000
_cell.length_b   1.000
_cell.length_c   1.000
_cell.angle_alpha   90.00
_cell.angle_beta   90.00
_cell.angle_gamma   90.00
#
_symmetry.space_group_name_H-M   'P 1'
#
loop_
_entity.id
_entity.type
_entity.pdbx_description
1 polymer ?
#
loop_
_entity_poly.entity_id
_entity_poly.type
_entity_poly.pdbx_seq_one_letter_code
_entity_poly.pdbx_strand_id
1 'polypeptide(L)' 'MTLAGIKAAVEAGNRVHWVNSGYVVTRDDLGQYLITFTRNGSAIGLTSRDSTRLNGEPDEVFIEEKAEDCHEVF' A
#
# COMPACT_ATOMS: atom_id res chain seq x y z
N MET A 1 -8.65 6.44 0.38
CA MET A 1 -8.97 5.29 1.27
C MET A 1 -8.80 5.65 2.74
N THR A 2 -9.59 5.11 3.69
CA THR A 2 -9.33 5.33 5.14
C THR A 2 -8.12 4.53 5.62
N LEU A 3 -7.46 4.93 6.73
CA LEU A 3 -6.34 4.18 7.30
C LEU A 3 -6.68 2.70 7.57
N ALA A 4 -7.87 2.43 8.12
CA ALA A 4 -8.34 1.07 8.34
C ALA A 4 -8.53 0.31 7.01
N GLY A 5 -9.08 0.96 5.98
CA GLY A 5 -9.26 0.37 4.66
C GLY A 5 -7.94 0.08 3.95
N ILE A 6 -6.94 0.94 4.11
CA ILE A 6 -5.58 0.74 3.58
C ILE A 6 -4.97 -0.52 4.19
N LYS A 7 -4.99 -0.64 5.53
CA LYS A 7 -4.47 -1.81 6.24
C LYS A 7 -5.17 -3.09 5.82
N ALA A 8 -6.51 -3.08 5.78
CA ALA A 8 -7.30 -4.23 5.35
C ALA A 8 -6.98 -4.66 3.91
N ALA A 9 -6.75 -3.70 2.99
CA ALA A 9 -6.38 -4.02 1.61
C ALA A 9 -4.99 -4.67 1.52
N VAL A 10 -4.01 -4.17 2.28
CA VAL A 10 -2.67 -4.78 2.38
C VAL A 10 -2.77 -6.19 2.96
N GLU A 11 -3.55 -6.38 4.03
CA GLU A 11 -3.76 -7.70 4.66
C GLU A 11 -4.48 -8.69 3.74
N ALA A 12 -5.36 -8.20 2.86
CA ALA A 12 -6.01 -9.00 1.83
C ALA A 12 -5.08 -9.35 0.64
N GLY A 13 -3.83 -8.89 0.64
CA GLY A 13 -2.87 -9.13 -0.44
C GLY A 13 -3.10 -8.27 -1.68
N ASN A 14 -3.88 -7.19 -1.57
CA ASN A 14 -4.01 -6.22 -2.65
C ASN A 14 -2.72 -5.39 -2.75
N ARG A 15 -2.36 -5.03 -3.98
CA ARG A 15 -1.24 -4.11 -4.22
C ARG A 15 -1.71 -2.68 -4.03
N VAL A 16 -1.32 -2.08 -2.91
CA VAL A 16 -1.72 -0.72 -2.53
C VAL A 16 -0.58 0.25 -2.84
N HIS A 17 -0.90 1.35 -3.51
CA HIS A 17 0.04 2.39 -3.91
C HIS A 17 -0.26 3.73 -3.23
N TRP A 18 0.75 4.59 -3.11
CA TRP A 18 0.60 5.96 -2.60
C TRP A 18 1.14 6.99 -3.60
N VAL A 19 0.34 7.98 -3.97
CA VAL A 19 0.64 9.07 -4.93
C VAL A 19 0.89 8.60 -6.38
N ASN A 20 1.64 7.52 -6.59
CA ASN A 20 1.90 6.90 -7.89
C ASN A 20 2.35 5.43 -7.71
N SER A 21 2.44 4.69 -8.82
CA SER A 21 2.81 3.26 -8.83
C SER A 21 4.25 2.96 -8.36
N GLY A 22 5.07 3.99 -8.17
CA GLY A 22 6.42 3.86 -7.63
C GLY A 22 6.46 3.62 -6.13
N TYR A 23 5.42 3.97 -5.37
CA TYR A 23 5.36 3.81 -3.92
C TYR A 23 4.35 2.74 -3.54
N VAL A 24 4.80 1.69 -2.86
CA VAL A 24 3.94 0.57 -2.44
C VAL A 24 3.80 0.56 -0.92
N VAL A 25 2.58 0.33 -0.45
CA VAL A 25 2.28 0.11 0.96
C VAL A 25 2.37 -1.38 1.28
N THR A 26 3.18 -1.74 2.28
CA THR A 26 3.38 -3.14 2.72
C THR A 26 3.28 -3.24 4.24
N ARG A 27 3.05 -4.46 4.73
CA ARG A 27 3.17 -4.81 6.15
C ARG A 27 4.41 -5.70 6.32
N ASP A 28 5.33 -5.31 7.18
CA ASP A 28 6.51 -6.13 7.48
C ASP A 28 6.22 -7.23 8.51
N ASP A 29 7.22 -8.07 8.80
CA ASP A 29 7.10 -9.19 9.76
C ASP A 29 6.93 -8.72 11.22
N LEU A 30 7.21 -7.45 11.51
CA LEU A 30 6.99 -6.82 12.81
C LEU A 30 5.57 -6.21 12.91
N GLY A 31 4.77 -6.27 11.84
CA GLY A 31 3.44 -5.68 11.76
C GLY A 31 3.43 -4.18 11.46
N GLN A 32 4.57 -3.58 11.12
CA GLN A 32 4.66 -2.18 10.73
C GLN A 32 4.17 -2.01 9.30
N TYR A 33 3.43 -0.93 9.08
CA TYR A 33 3.00 -0.54 7.74
C TYR A 33 3.96 0.48 7.18
N LEU A 34 4.54 0.19 6.02
CA LEU A 34 5.57 1.01 5.38
C LEU A 34 5.13 1.43 3.98
N ILE A 35 5.43 2.68 3.64
CA ILE A 35 5.38 3.18 2.27
C ILE A 35 6.81 3.09 1.72
N THR A 36 7.01 2.29 0.68
CA THR A 36 8.34 2.03 0.10
C THR A 36 8.41 2.49 -1.34
N PHE A 37 9.40 3.34 -1.66
CA PHE A 37 9.72 3.68 -3.04
C PHE A 37 10.48 2.53 -3.70
N THR A 38 9.82 1.85 -4.63
CA THR A 38 10.28 0.59 -5.24
C THR A 38 11.61 0.70 -5.97
N ARG A 39 11.95 1.87 -6.53
CA ARG A 39 13.18 2.04 -7.32
C ARG A 39 14.46 1.94 -6.49
N ASN A 40 14.43 2.36 -5.23
CA ASN A 40 15.63 2.41 -4.39
C ASN A 40 15.45 1.83 -2.98
N GLY A 41 14.24 1.34 -2.65
CA GLY A 41 13.95 0.73 -1.35
C GLY A 41 13.82 1.72 -0.19
N SER A 42 13.86 3.03 -0.45
CA SER A 42 13.63 4.03 0.60
C SER A 42 12.22 3.87 1.17
N ALA A 43 12.12 3.73 2.49
CA ALA A 43 10.87 3.46 3.17
C ALA A 43 10.60 4.46 4.29
N ILE A 44 9.33 4.83 4.44
CA ILE A 44 8.81 5.59 5.57
C ILE A 44 7.64 4.84 6.20
N GLY A 45 7.29 5.16 7.44
CA GLY A 45 6.07 4.63 8.04
C GLY A 45 4.82 5.10 7.29
N LEU A 46 3.79 4.26 7.20
CA LEU A 46 2.47 4.66 6.71
C LEU A 46 1.85 5.74 7.60
N THR A 47 2.15 5.70 8.90
CA THR A 47 1.66 6.66 9.89
C THR A 47 2.79 7.38 10.62
N SER A 48 2.44 8.45 11.32
CA SER A 48 3.26 9.03 12.38
C SER A 48 3.63 7.99 13.44
N ARG A 49 4.65 8.29 14.25
CA ARG A 49 5.21 7.37 15.25
C ARG A 49 4.20 6.93 16.32
N ASP A 50 3.21 7.76 16.62
CA ASP A 50 2.09 7.47 17.52
C ASP A 50 0.96 6.67 16.84
N SER A 51 1.11 6.32 15.56
CA SER A 51 0.16 5.57 14.75
C SER A 51 -1.21 6.22 14.55
N THR A 52 -1.34 7.53 14.80
CA THR A 52 -2.64 8.24 14.74
C THR A 52 -2.92 8.89 13.39
N ARG A 53 -1.88 9.38 12.71
CA ARG A 53 -2.02 10.17 11.47
C ARG A 53 -1.29 9.49 10.30
N LEU A 54 -1.91 9.49 9.13
CA LEU A 54 -1.29 9.04 7.89
C LEU A 54 -0.14 9.98 7.48
N ASN A 55 0.97 9.43 6.99
CA ASN A 55 1.96 10.20 6.24
C ASN A 55 1.45 10.34 4.79
N GLY A 56 0.97 11.53 4.43
CA GLY A 56 0.24 11.79 3.19
C GLY A 56 -1.27 11.95 3.42
N GLU A 57 -2.01 12.11 2.32
CA GLU A 57 -3.47 12.27 2.36
C GLU A 57 -4.19 10.95 2.00
N PRO A 58 -5.31 10.61 2.67
CA PRO A 58 -6.10 9.41 2.39
C PRO A 58 -6.45 9.21 0.91
N ASP A 59 -6.70 10.30 0.18
CA ASP A 59 -7.15 10.28 -1.21
C ASP A 59 -6.01 10.07 -2.22
N GLU A 60 -4.76 10.06 -1.76
CA GLU A 60 -3.58 9.73 -2.57
C GLU A 60 -3.31 8.22 -2.62
N VAL A 61 -4.04 7.43 -1.83
CA VAL A 61 -3.84 5.97 -1.71
C VAL A 61 -4.88 5.22 -2.53
N PHE A 62 -4.41 4.31 -3.38
CA PHE A 62 -5.25 3.53 -4.29
C PHE A 62 -4.78 2.07 -4.41
N ILE A 63 -5.67 1.18 -4.82
CA ILE A 63 -5.36 -0.23 -5.11
C ILE A 63 -5.05 -0.34 -6.61
N GLU A 64 -3.99 -1.06 -6.98
CA GLU A 64 -3.73 -1.41 -8.37
C GLU A 64 -4.83 -2.33 -8.90
N GLU A 65 -5.43 -1.95 -10.03
CA GLU A 65 -6.36 -2.83 -10.74
C GLU A 65 -5.59 -4.08 -11.19
N LYS A 66 -6.03 -5.26 -10.72
CA LYS A 66 -5.52 -6.51 -11.29
C LYS A 66 -6.04 -6.57 -12.71
N ALA A 67 -5.15 -6.63 -13.70
CA ALA A 67 -5.55 -7.10 -15.01
C ALA A 67 -6.18 -8.48 -14.82
N GLU A 68 -7.45 -8.63 -15.17
CA GLU A 68 -8.09 -9.94 -15.23
C GLU A 68 -7.25 -10.79 -16.18
N ASP A 69 -6.63 -11.83 -15.62
CA ASP A 69 -6.00 -12.88 -16.41
C ASP A 69 -7.13 -13.51 -17.23
N CYS A 70 -7.20 -13.15 -18.52
CA CYS A 70 -7.92 -13.95 -19.50
C CYS A 70 -7.25 -15.32 -19.47
N HIS A 71 -7.79 -16.22 -18.66
CA HIS A 71 -7.41 -17.62 -18.63
C HIS A 71 -7.81 -18.20 -19.99
N GLU A 72 -6.93 -18.04 -20.98
CA GLU A 72 -7.01 -18.71 -22.26
C GLU A 72 -6.84 -20.21 -21.98
N VAL A 73 -7.98 -20.89 -21.82
CA VAL A 73 -8.08 -22.34 -21.91
C VAL A 73 -7.76 -22.74 -23.35
N PHE A 74 -6.52 -23.19 -23.58
CA PHE A 74 -6.13 -23.95 -24.76
C PHE A 74 -6.55 -25.42 -24.63
#